data_AF-A0A7Z9MGU4-F1
#
_entry.id   AF-A0A7Z9MGU4-F1
#
_cell.length_a   1.000
_cell.length_b   1.000
_cell.length_c   1.000
_cell.angle_alpha   90.00
_cell.angle_beta   90.00
_cell.angle_gamma   90.00
#
_symmetry.space_group_name_H-M   'P 1'
#
loop_
_entity.id
_entity.type
_entity.pdbx_description
1 polymer ?
#
loop_
_entity_poly.entity_id
_entity_poly.type
_entity_poly.pdbx_seq_one_letter_code
_entity_poly.pdbx_strand_id
1 'polypeptide(L)' 'MMATENKKHLMRCLGEFVGHIVHAVKRNKNTREVNKTVEETTEGNVTLRRTTIDEIEIKHEDANSD' A
#
# COMPACT_ATOMS: atom_id res chain seq x y z
N MET A 1 -4.34 -40.24 17.25
CA MET A 1 -4.42 -39.00 18.06
C MET A 1 -5.15 -37.97 17.21
N MET A 2 -6.38 -37.62 17.60
CA MET A 2 -7.12 -36.55 16.91
C MET A 2 -6.44 -35.24 17.28
N ALA A 3 -5.86 -34.55 16.30
CA ALA A 3 -5.35 -33.20 16.48
C ALA A 3 -6.53 -32.32 16.90
N THR A 4 -6.57 -31.94 18.17
CA THR A 4 -7.53 -30.95 18.67
C THR A 4 -7.22 -29.65 17.94
N GLU A 5 -8.01 -29.33 16.91
CA GLU A 5 -7.97 -28.01 16.28
C GLU A 5 -8.34 -26.97 17.35
N ASN A 6 -7.32 -26.39 17.98
CA ASN A 6 -7.46 -25.26 18.89
C ASN A 6 -7.93 -24.06 18.08
N LYS A 7 -9.24 -23.99 17.81
CA LYS A 7 -9.88 -22.87 17.15
C LYS A 7 -9.57 -21.64 17.98
N LYS A 8 -8.78 -20.73 17.40
CA LYS A 8 -8.40 -19.47 18.05
C LYS A 8 -9.68 -18.78 18.52
N HIS A 9 -9.66 -18.30 19.75
CA HIS A 9 -10.77 -17.54 20.31
C HIS A 9 -11.08 -16.34 19.40
N LEU A 10 -12.36 -16.04 19.17
CA LEU A 10 -12.79 -15.00 18.22
C LEU A 10 -12.09 -13.65 18.45
N MET A 11 -11.89 -13.29 19.72
CA MET A 11 -11.19 -12.06 20.11
C MET A 11 -9.71 -12.06 19.70
N ARG A 12 -9.06 -13.24 19.66
CA ARG A 12 -7.70 -13.38 19.16
C ARG A 12 -7.65 -13.19 17.64
N CYS A 13 -8.61 -13.77 16.91
CA CYS A 13 -8.72 -13.55 15.46
C CYS A 13 -8.98 -12.09 15.12
N LEU A 14 -9.83 -11.40 15.90
CA LEU A 14 -10.12 -9.99 15.74
C LEU A 14 -8.88 -9.12 16.00
N GLY A 15 -8.14 -9.40 17.07
CA GLY A 15 -6.89 -8.70 17.38
C GLY A 15 -5.83 -8.90 16.29
N GLU A 16 -5.67 -10.13 15.79
CA GLU A 16 -4.76 -10.45 14.68
C GLU A 16 -5.18 -9.70 13.40
N PHE A 17 -6.47 -9.68 13.06
CA PHE A 17 -7.01 -8.98 11.90
C PHE A 17 -6.77 -7.46 11.95
N VAL A 18 -7.08 -6.81 13.08
CA VAL A 18 -6.85 -5.36 13.26
C VAL A 18 -5.34 -5.05 13.24
N GLY A 19 -4.52 -5.91 13.86
CA GLY A 19 -3.07 -5.81 13.81
C GLY A 19 -2.52 -5.84 12.38
N HIS A 20 -3.03 -6.72 11.52
CA HIS A 20 -2.65 -6.78 10.11
C HIS A 20 -3.06 -5.52 9.34
N ILE A 21 -4.25 -4.96 9.59
CA ILE A 21 -4.70 -3.70 8.97
C ILE A 21 -3.76 -2.55 9.35
N VAL A 22 -3.49 -2.38 10.65
CA VAL A 22 -2.62 -1.31 11.16
C VAL A 22 -1.20 -1.44 10.57
N HIS A 23 -0.68 -2.67 10.50
CA HIS A 23 0.61 -2.94 9.91
C HIS A 23 0.65 -2.59 8.41
N ALA A 24 -0.37 -2.96 7.65
CA ALA A 24 -0.46 -2.65 6.22
C ALA A 24 -0.52 -1.14 5.95
N VAL A 25 -1.31 -0.39 6.72
CA VAL A 25 -1.40 1.07 6.60
C VAL A 25 -0.07 1.73 6.95
N LYS A 26 0.64 1.23 7.97
CA LYS A 26 1.96 1.73 8.35
C LYS A 26 3.02 1.46 7.26
N ARG A 27 2.92 0.31 6.58
CA ARG A 27 3.88 -0.14 5.55
C ARG A 27 3.63 0.45 4.16
N ASN A 28 2.46 1.00 3.88
CA ASN A 28 2.13 1.63 2.59
C ASN A 28 2.81 3.02 2.38
N LYS A 29 4.10 3.10 2.71
CA LYS A 29 4.93 4.31 2.61
C LYS A 29 6.14 4.15 1.68
N ASN A 30 6.28 3.01 1.00
CA ASN A 30 7.50 2.70 0.24
C ASN A 30 7.53 3.31 -1.16
N THR A 31 6.41 3.85 -1.65
CA THR A 31 6.42 4.66 -2.87
C THR A 31 5.30 5.68 -2.78
N ARG A 32 5.66 6.92 -2.50
CA ARG A 32 4.74 8.05 -2.53
C ARG A 32 5.04 8.85 -3.81
N GLU A 33 4.05 8.97 -4.69
CA GLU A 33 4.12 9.95 -5.78
C GLU A 33 4.10 11.35 -5.13
N VAL A 34 5.22 12.05 -5.17
CA VAL A 34 5.38 13.33 -4.45
C VAL A 34 4.86 14.49 -5.29
N ASN A 35 4.99 14.38 -6.62
CA ASN A 35 4.56 15.41 -7.54
C ASN A 35 4.08 14.78 -8.86
N LYS A 36 2.83 15.10 -9.22
CA LYS A 36 2.11 14.54 -10.36
C LYS A 36 1.35 15.65 -11.05
N THR A 37 1.63 15.82 -12.35
CA THR A 37 0.93 16.79 -13.19
C THR A 37 0.15 16.04 -14.26
N VAL A 38 -1.14 16.37 -14.40
CA VAL A 38 -2.00 15.82 -15.45
C VAL A 38 -2.38 16.98 -16.37
N GLU A 39 -2.03 16.83 -17.64
CA GLU A 39 -2.41 17.75 -18.71
C GLU A 39 -3.43 17.03 -19.59
N GLU A 40 -4.59 17.64 -19.78
CA GLU A 40 -5.64 17.12 -20.64
C GLU A 40 -6.01 18.16 -21.69
N THR A 41 -5.90 17.77 -22.95
CA THR A 41 -6.23 18.62 -24.09
C THR A 41 -7.29 17.90 -24.92
N THR A 42 -8.36 18.61 -25.27
CA THR A 42 -9.40 18.08 -26.14
C THR A 42 -9.30 18.76 -27.50
N GLU A 43 -9.04 17.98 -28.54
CA GLU A 43 -9.02 18.43 -29.93
C GLU A 43 -10.16 17.76 -30.70
N GLY A 44 -11.23 18.53 -30.97
CA GLY A 44 -12.41 18.03 -31.66
C GLY A 44 -13.13 16.92 -30.87
N ASN A 45 -13.04 15.68 -31.35
CA ASN A 45 -13.63 14.47 -30.73
C ASN A 45 -12.56 13.58 -30.05
N VAL A 46 -11.34 14.07 -29.87
CA VAL A 46 -10.27 13.28 -29.28
C VAL A 46 -9.76 13.98 -28.03
N THR A 47 -9.75 13.26 -26.92
CA THR A 47 -9.12 13.70 -25.68
C THR A 47 -7.73 13.10 -25.58
N LEU A 48 -6.70 13.94 -25.57
CA LEU A 48 -5.34 13.55 -25.22
C LEU A 48 -5.09 13.85 -23.74
N ARG A 49 -4.66 12.84 -23.01
CA ARG A 49 -4.27 12.97 -21.60
C ARG A 49 -2.81 12.58 -21.42
N ARG A 50 -1.98 13.54 -21.01
CA ARG A 50 -0.59 13.32 -20.62
C ARG A 50 -0.48 13.32 -19.10
N THR A 51 0.21 12.33 -18.55
CA THR A 51 0.52 12.27 -17.11
C THR A 51 2.02 12.29 -16.95
N THR A 52 2.52 13.31 -16.25
CA THR A 52 3.94 13.46 -15.91
C THR A 52 4.11 13.19 -14.42
N ILE A 53 5.06 12.33 -14.08
CA ILE A 53 5.44 12.02 -12.70
C ILE A 53 6.83 12.62 -12.51
N ASP A 54 6.92 13.69 -11.72
CA ASP A 54 8.16 14.47 -11.59
C ASP A 54 9.13 13.85 -10.57
N GLU A 55 8.59 13.28 -9.48
CA GLU A 55 9.39 12.68 -8.42
C GLU A 55 8.67 11.50 -7.75
N ILE A 56 9.45 10.44 -7.52
CA ILE A 56 9.05 9.28 -6.73
C ILE A 56 9.96 9.16 -5.50
N GLU A 57 9.39 9.20 -4.30
CA GLU A 57 10.14 8.94 -3.06
C GLU A 57 10.20 7.43 -2.83
N ILE A 58 11.41 6.86 -2.87
CA ILE A 58 11.67 5.44 -2.55
C ILE A 58 12.36 5.40 -1.19
N LYS A 59 11.72 4.79 -0.20
CA LYS A 59 12.35 4.55 1.10
C LYS A 59 13.24 3.31 1.00
N HIS A 60 14.55 3.49 1.11
CA HIS A 60 15.46 2.38 1.34
C HIS A 60 15.18 1.78 2.72
N GLU A 61 14.78 0.51 2.78
CA GLU A 61 14.85 -0.26 4.03
C GLU A 61 16.35 -0.46 4.29
N ASP A 62 16.86 0.16 5.37
CA ASP A 62 18.22 -0.08 5.85
C ASP A 62 18.36 -1.58 6.13
N ALA A 63 19.13 -2.26 5.26
CA ALA A 63 19.55 -3.63 5.46
C ALA A 63 20.62 -3.68 6.56
N ASN A 64 20.23 -3.39 7.80
CA ASN A 64 21.05 -3.72 8.96
C ASN A 64 20.16 -3.91 10.20
N SER A 65 19.70 -5.14 10.37
CA SER A 65 19.23 -5.63 11.67
C SER A 65 20.00 -6.91 11.93
N ASP A 66 21.10 -6.78 12.66
CA ASP A 66 21.86 -7.86 13.31
C ASP A 66 21.77 -7.64 14.83
#